data_AF-A0A537QRX7-F1
#
_entry.id   AF-A0A537QRX7-F1
#
_cell.length_a   1.000
_cell.length_b   1.000
_cell.length_c   1.000
_cell.angle_alpha   90.00
_cell.angle_beta   90.00
_cell.angle_gamma   90.00
#
_symmetry.space_group_name_H-M   'P 1'
#
loop_
_entity.id
_entity.type
_entity.pdbx_description
1 polymer ?
#
loop_
_entity_poly.entity_id
_entity_poly.type
_entity_poly.pdbx_seq_one_letter_code
_entity_poly.pdbx_strand_id
1 'polypeptide(L)'
;MPGTAASAKTDQIRRPQGPLRRRRSEPARGYHRGVLPKTGEVVPRLLLDTHIFIWIRTAPEKLRSAERRALDGAALRLISAVSLWEIALLASAGRIAAAESLFAVPEEFELLPVLPEHCRQLLDLPQHHRDPFDRMLIAQARVEELTLITRDRSISAYRSAGLSLL
;
A
#
# COMPACT_ATOMS: atom_id res chain seq x y z
N MET A 1 45.15 35.65 -2.78
CA MET A 1 44.43 35.43 -4.06
C MET A 1 43.71 34.09 -3.98
N PRO A 2 42.48 33.98 -4.51
CA PRO A 2 41.28 33.70 -3.71
C PRO A 2 40.60 32.36 -4.02
N GLY A 3 39.61 31.99 -3.20
CA GLY A 3 38.76 30.82 -3.43
C GLY A 3 37.66 30.65 -2.39
N THR A 4 36.75 31.61 -2.32
CA THR A 4 35.49 31.58 -1.55
C THR A 4 34.43 30.74 -2.28
N ALA A 5 33.68 29.87 -1.58
CA ALA A 5 32.24 29.60 -1.78
C ALA A 5 31.82 28.53 -0.74
N ALA A 6 31.15 28.87 0.36
CA ALA A 6 29.72 29.19 0.47
C ALA A 6 28.77 28.00 0.23
N SER A 7 28.21 27.50 1.34
CA SER A 7 26.78 27.20 1.55
C SER A 7 26.10 26.07 0.77
N ALA A 8 25.60 25.08 1.53
CA ALA A 8 24.15 24.83 1.57
C ALA A 8 23.77 24.22 2.93
N LYS A 9 23.04 25.03 3.71
CA LYS A 9 22.36 24.61 4.93
C LYS A 9 21.42 23.45 4.62
N THR A 10 21.57 22.33 5.32
CA THR A 10 20.48 21.37 5.49
C THR A 10 19.42 22.07 6.33
N ASP A 11 18.45 22.70 5.67
CA ASP A 11 17.25 23.21 6.32
C ASP A 11 16.50 21.97 6.83
N GLN A 12 16.77 21.61 8.07
CA GLN A 12 16.10 20.53 8.77
C GLN A 12 14.61 20.82 8.70
N ILE A 13 13.86 19.93 8.05
CA ILE A 13 12.40 19.93 8.03
C ILE A 13 11.95 20.05 9.50
N ARG A 14 11.61 21.27 9.93
CA ARG A 14 11.21 21.53 11.31
C ARG A 14 9.91 20.80 11.57
N ARG A 15 9.87 20.00 12.64
CA ARG A 15 8.61 19.40 13.11
C ARG A 15 7.63 20.55 13.41
N PRO A 16 6.46 20.61 12.75
CA PRO A 16 5.47 21.60 13.12
C PRO A 16 5.02 21.33 14.56
N GLN A 17 5.17 22.33 15.44
CA GLN A 17 4.61 22.29 16.78
C GLN A 17 3.20 22.85 16.74
N GLY A 18 2.22 21.96 16.78
CA GLY A 18 0.79 22.31 16.82
C GLY A 18 -0.08 21.19 16.25
N PRO A 19 -1.33 21.02 16.71
CA PRO A 19 -2.25 20.07 16.11
C PRO A 19 -2.52 20.47 14.66
N LEU A 20 -2.28 19.55 13.71
CA LEU A 20 -2.68 19.71 12.32
C LEU A 20 -4.18 20.02 12.30
N ARG A 21 -4.56 21.23 11.89
CA ARG A 21 -5.97 21.63 11.77
C ARG A 21 -6.64 20.65 10.81
N ARG A 22 -7.53 19.80 11.35
CA ARG A 22 -8.38 18.89 10.57
C ARG A 22 -9.36 19.72 9.73
N ARG A 23 -8.97 20.08 8.51
CA ARG A 23 -9.96 20.41 7.48
C ARG A 23 -10.66 19.11 7.13
N ARG A 24 -11.99 19.06 7.25
CA ARG A 24 -12.79 17.98 6.65
C ARG A 24 -12.44 17.96 5.16
N SER A 25 -11.72 16.94 4.73
CA SER A 25 -11.40 16.74 3.32
C SER A 25 -12.64 16.20 2.61
N GLU A 26 -13.01 16.81 1.48
CA GLU A 26 -13.95 16.22 0.53
C GLU A 26 -13.48 14.80 0.16
N PRO A 27 -14.40 13.84 -0.06
CA PRO A 27 -14.03 12.49 -0.43
C PRO A 27 -13.39 12.50 -1.81
N ALA A 28 -12.09 12.19 -1.86
CA ALA A 28 -11.32 12.16 -3.10
C ALA A 28 -11.88 11.09 -4.07
N ARG A 29 -11.85 11.38 -5.37
CA ARG A 29 -12.23 10.45 -6.43
C ARG A 29 -11.10 9.42 -6.61
N GLY A 30 -11.26 8.22 -6.06
CA GLY A 30 -10.29 7.13 -6.20
C GLY A 30 -10.07 6.73 -7.65
N TYR A 31 -8.84 6.31 -7.97
CA TYR A 31 -8.36 6.00 -9.33
C TYR A 31 -9.21 4.92 -10.03
N HIS A 32 -9.79 4.01 -9.26
CA HIS A 32 -10.63 2.91 -9.77
C HIS A 32 -12.12 3.04 -9.43
N ARG A 33 -12.60 4.18 -8.93
CA ARG A 33 -14.02 4.33 -8.54
C ARG A 33 -14.99 4.30 -9.75
N GLY A 34 -14.46 4.28 -10.99
CA GLY A 34 -15.23 4.30 -12.24
C GLY A 34 -15.58 2.92 -12.84
N VAL A 35 -15.04 1.81 -12.33
CA VAL A 35 -15.32 0.46 -12.86
C VAL A 35 -16.19 -0.29 -11.86
N LEU A 36 -17.45 0.11 -11.74
CA LEU A 36 -18.44 -0.63 -10.95
C LEU A 36 -19.33 -1.46 -11.88
N PRO A 37 -19.54 -2.77 -11.61
CA PRO A 37 -20.64 -3.49 -12.23
C PRO A 37 -21.96 -2.81 -11.86
N LYS A 38 -22.89 -2.70 -12.82
CA LYS A 38 -24.18 -2.02 -12.67
C LYS A 38 -25.20 -2.77 -11.78
N THR A 39 -24.75 -3.71 -10.97
CA THR A 39 -25.58 -4.61 -10.15
C THR A 39 -25.10 -4.57 -8.71
N GLY A 40 -26.03 -4.61 -7.76
CA GLY A 40 -25.78 -4.51 -6.31
C GLY A 40 -24.97 -5.65 -5.68
N GLU A 41 -24.23 -6.43 -6.47
CA GLU A 41 -23.23 -7.37 -5.96
C GLU A 41 -21.91 -6.64 -5.71
N VAL A 42 -21.52 -6.58 -4.44
CA VAL A 42 -20.21 -6.07 -4.03
C VAL A 42 -19.17 -7.14 -4.34
N VAL A 43 -18.62 -7.13 -5.54
CA VAL A 43 -17.52 -8.04 -5.89
C VAL A 43 -16.22 -7.52 -5.24
N PRO A 44 -15.46 -8.35 -4.51
CA PRO A 44 -14.32 -7.87 -3.75
C PRO A 44 -13.22 -7.32 -4.67
N ARG A 45 -12.74 -6.12 -4.31
CA ARG A 45 -11.55 -5.48 -4.87
C ARG A 45 -10.43 -5.62 -3.84
N LEU A 46 -9.36 -6.30 -4.23
CA LEU A 46 -8.33 -6.75 -3.29
C LEU A 46 -7.03 -5.99 -3.52
N LEU A 47 -6.39 -5.54 -2.44
CA LEU A 47 -5.00 -5.13 -2.43
C LEU A 47 -4.18 -6.23 -1.76
N LEU A 48 -3.10 -6.65 -2.40
CA LEU A 48 -2.16 -7.59 -1.80
C LEU A 48 -1.16 -6.88 -0.90
N ASP A 49 -0.94 -7.43 0.29
CA ASP A 49 0.28 -7.17 1.05
C ASP A 49 1.50 -7.77 0.31
N THR A 50 2.67 -7.16 0.51
CA THR A 50 3.92 -7.51 -0.18
C THR A 50 4.27 -8.98 0.02
N HIS A 51 4.17 -9.51 1.25
CA HIS A 51 4.51 -10.93 1.49
C HIS A 51 3.52 -11.89 0.84
N ILE A 52 2.25 -11.50 0.66
CA ILE A 52 1.27 -12.33 -0.04
C ILE A 52 1.65 -12.44 -1.52
N PHE A 53 2.00 -11.30 -2.14
CA PHE A 53 2.46 -11.29 -3.52
C PHE A 53 3.73 -12.12 -3.71
N ILE A 54 4.71 -11.99 -2.82
CA ILE A 54 5.92 -12.84 -2.84
C ILE A 54 5.54 -14.32 -2.76
N TRP A 55 4.66 -14.72 -1.84
CA TRP A 55 4.24 -16.13 -1.74
C TRP A 55 3.52 -16.65 -2.96
N ILE A 56 2.64 -15.85 -3.59
CA ILE A 56 2.00 -16.25 -4.86
C ILE A 56 3.07 -16.64 -5.90
N ARG A 57 4.20 -15.95 -5.93
CA ARG A 57 5.26 -16.12 -6.93
C ARG A 57 6.30 -17.18 -6.57
N THR A 58 6.58 -17.37 -5.28
CA THR A 58 7.72 -18.21 -4.85
C THR A 58 7.34 -19.43 -4.02
N ALA A 59 6.15 -19.40 -3.41
CA ALA A 59 5.73 -20.38 -2.41
C ALA A 59 4.18 -20.44 -2.32
N PRO A 60 3.46 -20.70 -3.43
CA PRO A 60 2.01 -20.59 -3.49
C PRO A 60 1.32 -21.54 -2.51
N GLU A 61 1.95 -22.66 -2.13
CA GLU A 61 1.48 -23.58 -1.09
C GLU A 61 1.32 -22.90 0.28
N LYS A 62 2.03 -21.80 0.53
CA LYS A 62 1.87 -21.02 1.77
C LYS A 62 0.52 -20.35 1.87
N LEU A 63 -0.22 -20.12 0.79
CA LEU A 63 -1.53 -19.46 0.83
C LEU A 63 -2.60 -20.34 1.50
N ARG A 64 -3.50 -19.73 2.26
CA ARG A 64 -4.66 -20.41 2.86
C ARG A 64 -5.75 -20.57 1.82
N SER A 65 -6.61 -21.57 1.99
CA SER A 65 -7.76 -21.78 1.10
C SER A 65 -8.69 -20.55 1.04
N ALA A 66 -8.80 -19.78 2.13
CA ALA A 66 -9.56 -18.54 2.14
C ALA A 66 -8.95 -17.45 1.25
N GLU A 67 -7.62 -17.27 1.28
CA GLU A 67 -6.90 -16.30 0.45
C GLU A 67 -7.03 -16.66 -1.04
N ARG A 68 -6.88 -17.96 -1.38
CA ARG A 68 -7.07 -18.47 -2.75
C ARG A 68 -8.48 -18.19 -3.26
N ARG A 69 -9.51 -18.60 -2.50
CA ARG A 69 -10.91 -18.37 -2.89
C ARG A 69 -11.24 -16.89 -3.08
N ALA A 70 -10.70 -16.03 -2.23
CA ALA A 70 -10.91 -14.60 -2.36
C ALA A 70 -10.24 -14.05 -3.62
N LEU A 71 -9.01 -14.46 -3.91
CA LEU A 71 -8.34 -14.10 -5.17
C LEU A 71 -9.14 -14.59 -6.36
N ASP A 72 -9.54 -15.87 -6.39
CA ASP A 72 -10.30 -16.47 -7.49
C ASP A 72 -11.63 -15.73 -7.75
N GLY A 73 -12.32 -15.28 -6.70
CA GLY A 73 -13.58 -14.55 -6.78
C GLY A 73 -13.46 -13.02 -6.84
N ALA A 74 -12.26 -12.45 -6.89
CA ALA A 74 -12.07 -11.00 -6.91
C ALA A 74 -12.39 -10.40 -8.29
N ALA A 75 -13.11 -9.28 -8.31
CA ALA A 75 -13.30 -8.50 -9.53
C ALA A 75 -12.03 -7.76 -9.95
N LEU A 76 -11.20 -7.40 -8.95
CA LEU A 76 -9.98 -6.65 -9.16
C LEU A 76 -8.92 -7.10 -8.15
N ARG A 77 -7.72 -7.39 -8.63
CA ARG A 77 -6.57 -7.78 -7.84
C ARG A 77 -5.48 -6.75 -8.06
N LEU A 78 -5.09 -6.05 -7.00
CA LEU A 78 -4.11 -4.97 -7.07
C LEU A 78 -2.83 -5.37 -6.34
N ILE A 79 -1.71 -4.97 -6.91
CA ILE A 79 -0.42 -4.90 -6.21
C ILE A 79 -0.04 -3.42 -6.12
N SER A 80 0.50 -2.99 -4.99
CA SER A 80 0.98 -1.61 -4.89
C SER A 80 2.38 -1.46 -5.50
N ALA A 81 2.63 -0.32 -6.15
CA ALA A 81 4.00 0.09 -6.49
C ALA A 81 4.91 0.16 -5.25
N VAL A 82 4.34 0.38 -4.07
CA VAL A 82 5.03 0.35 -2.78
C VAL A 82 5.57 -1.05 -2.47
N SER A 83 4.81 -2.09 -2.79
CA SER A 83 5.25 -3.48 -2.60
C SER A 83 6.43 -3.83 -3.50
N LEU A 84 6.46 -3.33 -4.74
CA LEU A 84 7.62 -3.49 -5.62
C LEU A 84 8.86 -2.78 -5.07
N TRP A 85 8.67 -1.59 -4.48
CA TRP A 85 9.75 -0.86 -3.81
C TRP A 85 10.28 -1.64 -2.60
N GLU A 86 9.40 -2.18 -1.75
CA GLU A 86 9.79 -3.01 -0.62
C GLU A 86 10.56 -4.27 -1.06
N ILE A 87 10.08 -4.96 -2.11
CA ILE A 87 10.77 -6.11 -2.72
C ILE A 87 12.18 -5.74 -3.17
N ALA A 88 12.36 -4.60 -3.84
CA ALA A 88 13.68 -4.13 -4.25
C ALA A 88 14.64 -3.92 -3.05
N LEU A 89 14.13 -3.33 -1.97
CA LEU A 89 14.90 -3.13 -0.73
C LEU A 89 15.24 -4.45 -0.04
N LEU A 90 14.29 -5.40 0.04
CA LEU A 90 14.55 -6.72 0.59
C LEU A 90 15.59 -7.49 -0.24
N ALA A 91 15.51 -7.42 -1.57
CA ALA A 91 16.43 -8.09 -2.48
C ALA A 91 17.84 -7.49 -2.39
N SER A 92 17.97 -6.15 -2.40
CA SER A 92 19.25 -5.46 -2.23
C SER A 92 19.90 -5.73 -0.86
N ALA A 93 19.09 -5.94 0.18
CA ALA A 93 19.56 -6.34 1.50
C ALA A 93 19.88 -7.84 1.62
N GLY A 94 19.72 -8.63 0.54
CA GLY A 94 19.98 -10.07 0.53
C GLY A 94 18.96 -10.89 1.33
N ARG A 95 17.80 -10.32 1.69
CA ARG A 95 16.75 -10.99 2.48
C ARG A 95 15.87 -11.90 1.63
N ILE A 96 15.79 -11.63 0.33
CA ILE A 96 15.12 -12.45 -0.68
C ILE A 96 15.97 -12.53 -1.94
N ALA A 97 15.68 -13.48 -2.83
CA ALA A 97 16.34 -13.56 -4.13
C ALA A 97 15.91 -12.38 -5.04
N ALA A 98 16.88 -11.77 -5.73
CA ALA A 98 16.62 -10.76 -6.76
C ALA A 98 16.12 -11.43 -8.05
N ALA A 99 14.89 -11.93 -8.03
CA ALA A 99 14.27 -12.58 -9.18
C ALA A 99 13.41 -11.58 -9.96
N GLU A 100 13.65 -11.45 -11.27
CA GLU A 100 12.86 -10.59 -12.17
C GLU A 100 11.36 -10.90 -12.13
N SER A 101 11.00 -12.15 -11.86
CA SER A 101 9.60 -12.57 -11.70
C SER A 101 8.87 -11.88 -10.55
N LEU A 102 9.58 -11.35 -9.54
CA LEU A 102 9.00 -10.56 -8.45
C LEU A 102 8.72 -9.11 -8.82
N PHE A 103 9.27 -8.62 -9.93
CA PHE A 103 9.04 -7.26 -10.43
C PHE A 103 8.04 -7.23 -11.60
N ALA A 104 7.80 -8.38 -12.23
CA ALA A 104 6.76 -8.52 -13.24
C ALA A 104 5.36 -8.51 -12.61
N VAL A 105 4.51 -7.58 -13.05
CA VAL A 105 3.08 -7.55 -12.73
C VAL A 105 2.35 -8.49 -13.70
N PRO A 106 1.77 -9.61 -13.24
CA PRO A 106 1.05 -10.53 -14.12
C PRO A 106 -0.23 -9.89 -14.68
N GLU A 107 -0.73 -10.36 -15.82
CA GLU A 107 -1.91 -9.80 -16.51
C GLU A 107 -3.18 -9.81 -15.65
N GLU A 108 -3.29 -10.77 -14.74
CA GLU A 108 -4.42 -10.89 -13.81
C GLU A 108 -4.35 -9.93 -12.61
N PHE A 109 -3.30 -9.10 -12.53
CA PHE A 109 -3.12 -8.06 -11.53
C PHE A 109 -2.99 -6.68 -12.18
N GLU A 110 -3.50 -5.67 -11.49
CA GLU A 110 -3.26 -4.27 -11.83
C GLU A 110 -2.26 -3.65 -10.84
N LEU A 111 -1.37 -2.81 -11.35
CA LEU A 111 -0.44 -2.04 -10.52
C LEU A 111 -1.13 -0.77 -10.01
N LEU A 112 -1.21 -0.62 -8.69
CA LEU A 112 -1.74 0.57 -8.05
C LEU A 112 -0.59 1.60 -7.82
N PRO A 113 -0.58 2.73 -8.55
CA PRO A 113 0.39 3.80 -8.30
C PRO A 113 0.16 4.47 -6.95
N VAL A 114 1.18 5.17 -6.46
CA VAL A 114 1.04 6.06 -5.31
C VAL A 114 0.59 7.43 -5.80
N LEU A 115 -0.56 7.88 -5.32
CA LEU A 115 -1.16 9.17 -5.67
C LEU A 115 -1.10 10.15 -4.48
N PRO A 116 -1.21 11.48 -4.72
CA PRO A 116 -1.20 12.48 -3.66
C PRO A 116 -2.23 12.22 -2.54
N GLU A 117 -3.39 11.66 -2.89
CA GLU A 117 -4.47 11.30 -1.97
C GLU A 117 -4.03 10.22 -0.97
N HIS A 118 -3.26 9.24 -1.43
CA HIS A 118 -2.70 8.19 -0.58
C HIS A 118 -1.72 8.79 0.42
N CYS A 119 -0.85 9.70 -0.03
CA CYS A 119 0.07 10.43 0.81
C CYS A 119 -0.66 11.30 1.85
N ARG A 120 -1.72 12.01 1.44
CA ARG A 120 -2.52 12.85 2.35
C ARG A 120 -3.20 12.01 3.43
N GLN A 121 -3.69 10.82 3.09
CA GLN A 121 -4.35 9.91 4.02
C GLN A 121 -3.42 9.49 5.18
N LEU A 122 -2.10 9.48 5.00
CA LEU A 122 -1.14 9.16 6.05
C LEU A 122 -1.21 10.10 7.26
N LEU A 123 -1.64 11.36 7.06
CA LEU A 123 -1.80 12.36 8.12
C LEU A 123 -2.93 11.99 9.09
N ASP A 124 -3.95 11.28 8.59
CA ASP A 124 -5.13 10.88 9.35
C ASP A 124 -5.05 9.43 9.85
N LEU A 125 -4.02 8.66 9.44
CA LEU A 125 -3.80 7.30 9.92
C LEU A 125 -3.29 7.31 11.37
N PRO A 126 -3.93 6.54 12.28
CA PRO A 126 -3.38 6.27 13.61
C PRO A 126 -1.92 5.80 13.56
N GLN A 127 -1.15 6.10 14.59
CA GLN A 127 0.27 5.74 14.68
C GLN A 127 0.45 4.35 15.30
N HIS A 128 -0.05 3.30 14.63
CA HIS A 128 0.12 1.92 15.10
C HIS A 128 1.35 1.21 14.51
N HIS A 129 1.83 1.65 13.34
CA HIS A 129 3.01 1.07 12.68
C HIS A 129 4.06 2.15 12.43
N ARG A 130 5.33 1.74 12.50
CA ARG A 130 6.49 2.59 12.15
C ARG A 130 6.94 2.37 10.72
N ASP A 131 6.62 1.22 10.13
CA ASP A 131 7.01 0.91 8.76
C ASP A 131 6.24 1.81 7.77
N PRO A 132 6.94 2.61 6.95
CA PRO A 132 6.30 3.45 5.95
C PRO A 132 5.57 2.65 4.85
N PHE A 133 6.00 1.43 4.52
CA PHE A 133 5.39 0.61 3.47
C PHE A 133 4.02 0.10 3.92
N ASP A 134 3.93 -0.48 5.11
CA ASP A 134 2.66 -0.91 5.72
C ASP A 134 1.68 0.27 5.80
N ARG A 135 2.16 1.43 6.28
CA ARG A 135 1.33 2.63 6.39
C ARG A 135 0.79 3.09 5.04
N MET A 136 1.61 3.03 3.99
CA MET A 136 1.16 3.42 2.65
C MET A 136 0.19 2.40 2.06
N LEU A 137 0.41 1.09 2.24
CA LEU A 137 -0.54 0.04 1.84
C LEU A 137 -1.90 0.23 2.51
N ILE A 138 -1.92 0.53 3.80
CA ILE A 138 -3.14 0.83 4.55
C ILE A 138 -3.80 2.11 4.03
N ALA A 139 -3.03 3.15 3.72
CA ALA A 139 -3.57 4.38 3.15
C ALA A 139 -4.23 4.14 1.80
N GLN A 140 -3.55 3.41 0.89
CA GLN A 140 -4.08 3.02 -0.41
C GLN A 140 -5.36 2.20 -0.29
N ALA A 141 -5.36 1.16 0.56
CA ALA A 141 -6.53 0.33 0.79
C ALA A 141 -7.74 1.14 1.27
N ARG A 142 -7.51 2.13 2.14
CA ARG A 142 -8.59 2.99 2.65
C ARG A 142 -9.10 3.99 1.62
N VAL A 143 -8.21 4.65 0.87
CA VAL A 143 -8.60 5.66 -0.13
C VAL A 143 -9.34 5.02 -1.30
N GLU A 144 -8.90 3.84 -1.73
CA GLU A 144 -9.46 3.13 -2.87
C GLU A 144 -10.60 2.16 -2.51
N GLU A 145 -10.95 2.08 -1.22
CA GLU A 145 -12.00 1.21 -0.66
C GLU A 145 -11.76 -0.28 -0.97
N LEU A 146 -10.53 -0.75 -0.74
CA LEU A 146 -10.07 -2.10 -1.03
C LEU A 146 -10.05 -2.96 0.24
N THR A 147 -10.22 -4.27 0.06
CA THR A 147 -9.87 -5.24 1.11
C THR A 147 -8.40 -5.59 0.99
N LEU A 148 -7.62 -5.31 2.03
CA LEU A 148 -6.20 -5.69 2.07
C LEU A 148 -6.08 -7.15 2.53
N ILE A 149 -5.45 -7.99 1.70
CA ILE A 149 -5.12 -9.38 2.06
C ILE A 149 -3.77 -9.37 2.77
N THR A 150 -3.74 -9.76 4.04
CA THR A 150 -2.51 -9.76 4.83
C THR A 150 -2.50 -10.85 5.88
N ARG A 151 -1.29 -11.29 6.27
CA ARG A 151 -1.09 -12.13 7.46
C ARG A 151 -0.53 -11.39 8.65
N ASP A 152 -0.23 -10.11 8.48
CA ASP A 152 0.19 -9.31 9.61
C ASP A 152 -1.03 -8.98 10.49
N ARG A 153 -1.02 -9.56 11.69
CA ARG A 153 -2.08 -9.33 12.68
C ARG A 153 -2.02 -7.93 13.26
N SER A 154 -0.87 -7.23 13.26
CA SER A 154 -0.83 -5.86 13.77
C SER A 154 -1.68 -4.90 12.95
N ILE A 155 -1.84 -5.14 11.64
CA ILE A 155 -2.67 -4.30 10.77
C ILE A 155 -4.15 -4.26 11.23
N SER A 156 -4.61 -5.28 11.96
CA SER A 156 -5.98 -5.32 12.51
C SER A 156 -6.33 -4.12 13.40
N ALA A 157 -5.34 -3.44 14.00
CA ALA A 157 -5.53 -2.21 14.76
C ALA A 157 -6.21 -1.09 13.93
N TYR A 158 -6.03 -1.09 12.61
CA TYR A 158 -6.62 -0.12 11.69
C TYR A 158 -8.06 -0.43 11.27
N ARG A 159 -8.66 -1.57 11.68
CA ARG A 159 -10.10 -1.84 11.43
C ARG A 159 -10.98 -0.74 12.02
N SER A 160 -10.60 -0.21 13.19
CA SER A 160 -11.26 0.94 13.83
C SER A 160 -11.27 2.21 12.96
N ALA A 161 -10.35 2.28 12.00
CA ALA A 161 -10.24 3.36 11.06
C ALA A 161 -10.91 3.04 9.70
N GLY A 162 -11.73 1.99 9.61
CA GLY A 162 -12.47 1.63 8.40
C GLY A 162 -11.67 0.84 7.37
N LEU A 163 -10.61 0.14 7.80
CA LEU A 163 -9.86 -0.78 6.94
C LEU A 163 -10.55 -2.15 6.85
N SER A 164 -10.83 -2.59 5.62
CA SER A 164 -11.28 -3.96 5.32
C SER A 164 -10.05 -4.87 5.18
N LEU A 165 -10.08 -6.03 5.85
CA LEU A 165 -8.97 -6.98 5.88
C LEU A 165 -9.46 -8.41 5.67
N LEU A 166 -8.69 -9.15 4.89
CA LEU A 166 -8.77 -10.60 4.73
C LEU A 166 -7.51 -11.27 5.28
#